data_AF-A0A433P7D2-F1
#
_entry.id   AF-A0A433P7D2-F1
#
_cell.length_a   1.000
_cell.length_b   1.000
_cell.length_c   1.000
_cell.angle_alpha   90.00
_cell.angle_beta   90.00
_cell.angle_gamma   90.00
#
_symmetry.space_group_name_H-M   'P 1'
#
loop_
_entity.id
_entity.type
_entity.pdbx_description
1 polymer ?
#
loop_
_entity_poly.entity_id
_entity_poly.type
_entity_poly.pdbx_seq_one_letter_code
_entity_poly.pdbx_strand_id
1 'polypeptide(L)'
;MPKRSITLYGPIPRHSKDRIVTIQFHPSGKFLGCQASDRTVELYRIRTHDEIRKKMARRQKRQKEKAEKRAKAVLAGGANGGVAMDAPADAPADAPADADAEIRAGDEITQYQIIRTKTKVRSFDFAPVADVEKAGSVQVSRSC
;
A
#
# COMPACT_ATOMS: atom_id res chain seq x y z
N MET A 1 34.11 2.13 15.11
CA MET A 1 32.68 2.36 15.41
C MET A 1 31.90 1.15 14.92
N PRO A 2 31.05 0.50 15.73
CA PRO A 2 30.26 -0.63 15.24
C PRO A 2 29.31 -0.14 14.15
N LYS A 3 29.39 -0.76 12.96
CA LYS A 3 28.41 -0.58 11.89
C LYS A 3 27.05 -0.96 12.47
N ARG A 4 26.08 -0.05 12.46
CA ARG A 4 24.70 -0.37 12.82
C ARG A 4 24.23 -1.47 11.86
N SER A 5 24.05 -2.68 12.36
CA SER A 5 23.56 -3.82 11.58
C SER A 5 22.04 -3.80 11.40
N ILE A 6 21.35 -2.94 12.15
CA ILE A 6 19.89 -2.82 12.15
C ILE A 6 19.52 -1.35 11.99
N THR A 7 18.72 -1.05 10.98
CA THR A 7 18.16 0.28 10.70
C THR A 7 16.65 0.16 10.54
N LEU A 8 15.90 1.07 11.17
CA LEU A 8 14.46 1.14 10.99
C LEU A 8 14.14 1.50 9.53
N TYR A 9 13.41 0.62 8.84
CA TYR A 9 13.01 0.87 7.45
C TYR A 9 11.83 1.84 7.33
N GLY A 10 10.96 1.86 8.34
CA GLY A 10 9.83 2.79 8.45
C GLY A 10 8.50 2.10 8.77
N PRO A 11 7.45 2.89 9.06
CA PRO A 11 6.12 2.36 9.34
C PRO A 11 5.40 1.95 8.06
N ILE A 12 4.57 0.91 8.16
CA ILE A 12 3.67 0.46 7.08
C ILE A 12 2.24 0.81 7.50
N PRO A 13 1.48 1.58 6.69
CA PRO A 13 0.10 1.91 7.00
C PRO A 13 -0.77 0.66 6.95
N ARG A 14 -1.68 0.51 7.91
CA ARG A 14 -2.56 -0.65 8.04
C ARG A 14 -4.01 -0.21 8.13
N HIS A 15 -4.91 -1.09 7.70
CA HIS A 15 -6.34 -0.81 7.81
C HIS A 15 -6.86 -1.09 9.23
N SER A 16 -6.51 -2.23 9.81
CA SER A 16 -6.89 -2.57 11.18
C SER A 16 -6.06 -1.80 12.18
N LYS A 17 -6.71 -1.27 13.22
CA LYS A 17 -6.04 -0.63 14.37
C LYS A 17 -5.72 -1.64 15.48
N ASP A 18 -6.20 -2.87 15.35
CA ASP A 18 -6.00 -3.92 16.34
C ASP A 18 -4.56 -4.44 16.35
N ARG A 19 -4.24 -5.18 17.42
CA ARG A 19 -2.93 -5.78 17.63
C ARG A 19 -2.65 -6.82 16.56
N ILE A 20 -1.45 -6.77 15.98
CA ILE A 20 -0.97 -7.80 15.07
C ILE A 20 -0.66 -9.07 15.86
N VAL A 21 -1.18 -10.19 15.37
CA VAL A 21 -0.96 -11.52 15.95
C VAL A 21 0.12 -12.25 15.15
N THR A 22 0.04 -12.20 13.83
CA THR A 22 0.93 -12.96 12.94
C THR A 22 1.29 -12.12 11.72
N ILE A 23 2.56 -12.17 11.32
CA ILE A 23 3.08 -11.62 10.05
C ILE A 23 3.79 -12.76 9.33
N GLN A 24 3.53 -12.91 8.04
CA GLN A 24 4.14 -13.96 7.24
C GLN A 24 4.45 -13.48 5.83
N PHE A 25 5.65 -13.79 5.35
CA PHE A 25 6.00 -13.59 3.94
C PHE A 25 5.58 -14.79 3.14
N HIS A 26 4.96 -14.54 2.00
CA HIS A 26 4.71 -15.58 1.02
C HIS A 26 6.05 -16.07 0.43
N PRO A 27 6.22 -17.37 0.11
CA PRO A 27 7.48 -17.94 -0.40
C PRO A 27 8.05 -17.23 -1.64
N SER A 28 7.19 -16.63 -2.46
CA SER A 28 7.60 -15.84 -3.63
C SER A 28 8.31 -14.51 -3.30
N GLY A 29 8.25 -14.05 -2.05
CA GLY A 29 8.78 -12.74 -1.64
C GLY A 29 8.00 -11.53 -2.18
N LYS A 30 6.90 -11.73 -2.91
CA LYS A 30 6.10 -10.65 -3.52
C LYS A 30 4.90 -10.22 -2.66
N PHE A 31 4.56 -11.01 -1.65
CA PHE A 31 3.39 -10.78 -0.80
C PHE A 31 3.72 -10.94 0.67
N LEU A 32 3.03 -10.15 1.49
CA LEU A 32 3.11 -10.16 2.94
C LEU A 32 1.69 -10.27 3.49
N GLY A 33 1.46 -11.23 4.37
CA GLY A 33 0.21 -11.39 5.12
C GLY A 33 0.38 -10.86 6.53
N CYS A 34 -0.61 -10.10 7.00
CA CYS A 34 -0.69 -9.59 8.36
C CYS A 34 -2.06 -9.94 8.94
N GLN A 35 -2.07 -10.73 10.02
CA GLN A 35 -3.27 -11.04 10.77
C GLN A 35 -3.35 -10.14 12.00
N ALA A 36 -4.45 -9.41 12.12
CA ALA A 36 -4.80 -8.69 13.35
C ALA A 36 -5.64 -9.58 14.28
N SER A 37 -5.78 -9.19 15.54
CA SER A 37 -6.62 -9.89 16.53
C SER A 37 -8.12 -9.77 16.29
N ASP A 38 -8.51 -9.10 15.20
CA ASP A 38 -9.88 -8.93 14.76
C ASP A 38 -10.32 -10.10 13.86
N ARG A 39 -11.17 -9.79 12.88
CA ARG A 39 -11.70 -10.75 11.90
C ARG A 39 -11.12 -10.49 10.52
N THR A 40 -9.88 -10.00 10.45
CA THR A 40 -9.25 -9.62 9.20
C THR A 40 -7.84 -10.19 9.05
N VAL A 41 -7.53 -10.57 7.81
CA VAL A 41 -6.17 -10.81 7.34
C VAL A 41 -5.93 -9.82 6.22
N GLU A 42 -4.93 -8.98 6.39
CA GLU A 42 -4.51 -8.00 5.40
C GLU A 42 -3.36 -8.58 4.56
N LEU A 43 -3.53 -8.54 3.25
CA LEU A 43 -2.51 -8.88 2.27
C LEU A 43 -1.91 -7.60 1.71
N TYR A 44 -0.59 -7.56 1.71
CA TYR A 44 0.23 -6.51 1.13
C TYR A 44 1.01 -7.07 -0.05
N ARG A 45 1.21 -6.23 -1.05
CA ARG A 45 2.10 -6.49 -2.18
C ARG A 45 3.39 -5.72 -1.98
N ILE A 46 4.50 -6.44 -2.09
CA ILE A 46 5.86 -5.90 -2.06
C ILE A 46 6.21 -5.53 -3.50
N ARG A 47 6.56 -4.27 -3.72
CA ARG A 47 6.90 -3.71 -5.03
C ARG A 47 8.40 -3.57 -5.18
N THR A 48 8.89 -3.66 -6.41
CA THR A 48 10.31 -3.37 -6.67
C THR A 48 10.54 -1.87 -6.76
N HIS A 49 11.78 -1.42 -6.52
CA HIS A 49 12.13 0.00 -6.62
C HIS A 49 11.81 0.61 -7.99
N ASP A 50 11.94 -0.17 -9.07
CA ASP A 50 11.60 0.28 -10.42
C ASP A 50 10.09 0.49 -10.61
N GLU A 51 9.27 -0.40 -10.05
CA GLU A 51 7.81 -0.23 -10.05
C GLU A 51 7.39 1.01 -9.26
N ILE A 52 8.04 1.26 -8.12
CA ILE A 52 7.78 2.42 -7.26
C ILE A 52 8.13 3.72 -7.98
N ARG A 53 9.33 3.82 -8.57
CA ARG A 53 9.77 4.99 -9.34
C ARG A 53 8.83 5.30 -10.50
N LYS A 54 8.43 4.27 -11.27
CA LYS A 54 7.45 4.41 -12.37
C LYS A 54 6.10 4.91 -11.85
N LYS A 55 5.63 4.41 -10.71
CA LYS A 55 4.37 4.83 -10.09
C LYS A 55 4.46 6.30 -9.62
N MET A 56 5.56 6.70 -9.02
CA MET A 56 5.79 8.08 -8.55
C MET A 56 5.82 9.08 -9.71
N ALA A 57 6.57 8.79 -10.78
CA ALA A 57 6.61 9.62 -11.97
C ALA A 57 5.21 9.81 -12.61
N ARG A 58 4.42 8.72 -12.70
CA ARG A 58 3.03 8.79 -13.20
C ARG A 58 2.13 9.63 -12.32
N ARG A 59 2.26 9.52 -10.99
CA ARG A 59 1.49 10.31 -10.02
C ARG A 59 1.81 11.79 -10.15
N GLN A 60 3.08 12.15 -10.28
CA GLN A 60 3.52 13.54 -10.47
C GLN A 60 2.94 14.14 -11.75
N LYS A 61 3.00 13.42 -12.88
CA LYS A 61 2.42 13.89 -14.15
C LYS A 61 0.91 14.17 -14.01
N ARG A 62 0.16 13.26 -13.39
CA ARG A 62 -1.28 13.43 -13.15
C ARG A 62 -1.60 14.62 -12.22
N GLN A 63 -0.76 14.86 -11.21
CA GLN A 63 -0.93 16.00 -10.30
C GLN A 63 -0.69 17.34 -11.00
N LYS A 64 0.34 17.44 -11.85
CA LYS A 64 0.61 18.63 -12.67
C LYS A 64 -0.56 18.93 -13.60
N GLU A 65 -1.01 17.93 -14.36
CA GLU A 65 -2.15 18.08 -15.27
C GLU A 65 -3.45 18.46 -14.53
N LYS A 66 -3.71 17.90 -13.34
CA LYS A 66 -4.88 18.24 -12.52
C LYS A 66 -4.77 19.65 -11.94
N ALA A 67 -3.59 20.06 -11.50
CA ALA A 67 -3.34 21.41 -10.98
C ALA A 67 -3.49 22.46 -12.08
N GLU A 68 -2.95 22.21 -13.27
CA GLU A 68 -3.11 23.08 -14.45
C GLU A 68 -4.58 23.20 -14.88
N LYS A 69 -5.32 22.09 -14.91
CA LYS A 69 -6.76 22.11 -15.18
C LYS A 69 -7.54 22.88 -14.12
N ARG A 70 -7.20 22.72 -12.83
CA ARG A 70 -7.81 23.50 -11.73
C ARG A 70 -7.48 24.99 -11.85
N ALA A 71 -6.23 25.35 -12.12
CA ALA A 71 -5.81 26.74 -12.31
C ALA A 71 -6.55 27.38 -13.50
N LYS A 72 -6.66 26.66 -14.62
CA LYS A 72 -7.40 27.13 -15.80
C LYS A 72 -8.91 27.25 -15.56
N ALA A 73 -9.51 26.35 -14.78
CA ALA A 73 -10.93 26.43 -14.40
C ALA A 73 -11.22 27.60 -13.44
N VAL A 74 -10.30 27.89 -12.51
CA VAL A 74 -10.39 29.07 -11.62
C VAL A 74 -10.25 30.37 -12.41
N LEU A 75 -9.35 30.43 -13.39
CA LEU A 75 -9.16 31.61 -14.26
C LEU A 75 -10.32 31.84 -15.25
N ALA A 76 -11.10 30.81 -15.59
CA ALA A 76 -12.23 30.89 -16.52
C ALA A 76 -13.57 31.29 -15.85
N GLY A 77 -13.57 31.72 -14.58
CA GLY A 77 -14.74 32.33 -13.93
C GLY A 77 -15.88 31.38 -13.54
N GLY A 78 -15.67 30.07 -13.55
CA GLY A 78 -16.69 29.07 -13.19
C GLY A 78 -16.87 28.91 -11.69
N ALA A 79 -17.53 29.86 -11.03
CA ALA A 79 -18.03 29.70 -9.67
C ALA A 79 -19.33 28.86 -9.67
N ASN A 80 -19.22 27.55 -9.82
CA ASN A 80 -20.14 26.53 -9.28
C ASN A 80 -19.74 25.15 -9.80
N GLY A 81 -19.45 24.22 -8.89
CA GLY A 81 -19.07 22.86 -9.27
C GLY A 81 -18.80 21.99 -8.06
N GLY A 82 -19.83 21.75 -7.25
CA GLY A 82 -19.82 20.62 -6.33
C GLY A 82 -19.59 19.34 -7.13
N VAL A 83 -18.45 18.70 -6.93
CA VAL A 83 -18.21 17.33 -7.36
C VAL A 83 -17.49 16.60 -6.23
N ALA A 84 -18.16 15.54 -5.79
CA ALA A 84 -17.86 14.62 -4.72
C ALA A 84 -16.36 14.48 -4.38
N MET A 85 -16.09 14.60 -3.08
CA MET A 85 -14.94 13.99 -2.43
C MET A 85 -15.06 12.46 -2.57
N ASP A 86 -14.53 11.90 -3.65
CA ASP A 86 -14.06 10.51 -3.65
C ASP A 86 -12.58 10.53 -4.04
N ALA A 87 -11.79 11.06 -3.12
CA ALA A 87 -10.37 10.79 -3.04
C ALA A 87 -10.20 9.99 -1.75
N PRO A 88 -9.60 8.78 -1.77
CA PRO A 88 -9.20 8.17 -0.51
C PRO A 88 -8.22 9.13 0.16
N ALA A 89 -8.60 9.54 1.37
CA ALA A 89 -7.95 10.55 2.20
C ALA A 89 -6.63 10.05 2.82
N ASP A 90 -5.81 9.32 2.05
CA ASP A 90 -4.51 8.78 2.51
C ASP A 90 -3.37 9.21 1.58
N ALA A 91 -3.25 10.51 1.38
CA ALA A 91 -1.98 11.10 1.00
C ALA A 91 -1.77 12.38 1.81
N PRO A 92 -0.69 12.49 2.59
CA PRO A 92 -0.32 13.77 3.17
C PRO A 92 -0.17 14.77 2.01
N ALA A 93 -0.90 15.88 2.12
CA ALA A 93 -0.89 16.96 1.15
C ALA A 93 0.41 17.79 1.18
N ASP A 94 1.36 17.46 2.07
CA ASP A 94 2.63 18.16 2.26
C ASP A 94 3.82 17.19 2.17
N ALA A 95 4.13 16.71 0.97
CA ALA A 95 5.44 16.12 0.70
C ALA A 95 6.15 16.90 -0.42
N PRO A 96 7.37 17.42 -0.19
CA PRO A 96 8.10 18.15 -1.20
C PRO A 96 8.37 17.26 -2.42
N ALA A 97 8.39 17.94 -3.56
CA ALA A 97 8.46 17.38 -4.89
C ALA A 97 9.92 17.09 -5.27
N ASP A 98 10.39 15.87 -5.05
CA ASP A 98 11.65 15.40 -5.63
C ASP A 98 11.49 14.02 -6.26
N ALA A 99 12.03 13.87 -7.47
CA ALA A 99 12.16 12.57 -8.15
C ALA A 99 13.14 11.63 -7.42
N ASP A 100 13.93 12.19 -6.49
CA ASP A 100 14.87 11.51 -5.60
C ASP A 100 14.33 11.32 -4.17
N ALA A 101 13.01 11.45 -3.97
CA ALA A 101 12.39 11.16 -2.69
C ALA A 101 12.75 9.72 -2.25
N GLU A 102 13.36 9.61 -1.08
CA GLU A 102 13.76 8.35 -0.47
C GLU A 102 12.56 7.40 -0.39
N ILE A 103 12.69 6.20 -0.98
CA ILE A 103 11.63 5.20 -1.02
C ILE A 103 11.30 4.81 0.42
N ARG A 104 10.04 5.05 0.84
CA ARG A 104 9.59 4.70 2.18
C ARG A 104 9.05 3.28 2.21
N ALA A 105 9.08 2.65 3.37
CA ALA A 105 8.49 1.32 3.58
C ALA A 105 7.03 1.19 3.09
N GLY A 106 6.21 2.24 3.28
CA GLY A 106 4.82 2.27 2.80
C GLY A 106 4.65 2.41 1.28
N ASP A 107 5.67 2.86 0.56
CA ASP A 107 5.67 2.90 -0.91
C ASP A 107 5.98 1.51 -1.50
N GLU A 108 6.82 0.74 -0.81
CA GLU A 108 7.20 -0.63 -1.19
C GLU A 108 6.14 -1.66 -0.79
N ILE A 109 5.69 -1.61 0.47
CA ILE A 109 4.73 -2.55 1.05
C ILE A 109 3.36 -1.90 0.99
N THR A 110 2.69 -2.08 -0.14
CA THR A 110 1.40 -1.46 -0.41
C THR A 110 0.26 -2.43 -0.10
N GLN A 111 -0.80 -1.94 0.55
CA GLN A 111 -1.99 -2.75 0.79
C GLN A 111 -2.59 -3.25 -0.53
N TYR A 112 -2.93 -4.54 -0.56
CA TYR A 112 -3.43 -5.20 -1.76
C TYR A 112 -4.86 -5.73 -1.58
N GLN A 113 -5.11 -6.51 -0.53
CA GLN A 113 -6.43 -7.08 -0.27
C GLN A 113 -6.68 -7.21 1.22
N ILE A 114 -7.92 -6.97 1.65
CA ILE A 114 -8.38 -7.28 3.01
C ILE A 114 -9.31 -8.49 2.93
N ILE A 115 -8.98 -9.55 3.64
CA ILE A 115 -9.82 -10.74 3.79
C ILE A 115 -10.54 -10.61 5.12
N ARG A 116 -11.86 -10.43 5.07
CA ARG A 116 -12.71 -10.34 6.27
C ARG A 116 -13.45 -11.65 6.51
N THR A 117 -13.52 -12.08 7.75
CA THR A 117 -14.14 -13.33 8.19
C THR A 117 -15.33 -13.08 9.11
N LYS A 118 -16.20 -14.10 9.24
CA LYS A 118 -17.37 -14.02 10.15
C LYS A 118 -16.95 -14.04 11.62
N THR A 119 -15.97 -14.88 11.94
CA THR A 119 -15.39 -15.09 13.28
C THR A 119 -13.92 -14.68 13.32
N LYS A 120 -13.33 -14.57 14.52
CA LYS A 120 -11.92 -14.17 14.68
C LYS A 120 -11.00 -15.16 13.98
N VAL A 121 -9.98 -14.66 13.30
CA VAL A 121 -8.96 -15.52 12.71
C VAL A 121 -8.01 -15.95 13.81
N ARG A 122 -7.76 -17.25 13.94
CA ARG A 122 -6.81 -17.84 14.90
C ARG A 122 -5.43 -17.94 14.30
N SER A 123 -5.36 -18.42 13.06
CA SER A 123 -4.14 -18.53 12.28
C SER A 123 -4.43 -18.38 10.80
N PHE A 124 -3.40 -18.07 10.03
CA PHE A 124 -3.42 -18.13 8.57
C PHE A 124 -2.07 -18.64 8.07
N ASP A 125 -2.07 -19.16 6.84
CA ASP A 125 -0.84 -19.53 6.14
C ASP A 125 -1.01 -19.35 4.62
N PHE A 126 0.09 -19.17 3.92
CA PHE A 126 0.13 -19.16 2.47
C PHE A 126 0.27 -20.58 1.91
N ALA A 127 -0.37 -20.83 0.76
CA ALA A 127 -0.01 -22.02 -0.01
C ALA A 127 1.47 -21.96 -0.42
N PRO A 128 2.21 -23.09 -0.41
CA PRO A 128 3.66 -23.12 -0.62
C PRO A 128 4.04 -23.00 -2.12
N VAL A 129 3.40 -22.09 -2.85
CA VAL A 129 3.62 -21.90 -4.29
C VAL A 129 4.63 -20.76 -4.49
N ALA A 130 5.84 -21.06 -4.95
CA ALA A 130 6.84 -20.02 -5.20
C ALA A 130 6.50 -19.16 -6.43
N ASP A 131 6.10 -19.80 -7.54
CA ASP A 131 5.80 -19.11 -8.80
C ASP A 131 4.34 -18.69 -8.93
N VAL A 132 4.00 -17.58 -8.26
CA VAL A 132 2.64 -17.01 -8.29
C VAL A 132 2.20 -16.64 -9.71
N GLU A 133 3.12 -16.20 -10.57
CA GLU A 133 2.80 -15.80 -11.95
C GLU A 133 2.32 -16.99 -12.80
N LYS A 134 2.92 -18.16 -12.58
CA LYS A 134 2.51 -19.41 -13.23
C LYS A 134 1.20 -19.96 -12.65
N ALA A 135 1.04 -19.85 -11.33
CA ALA A 135 -0.16 -20.32 -10.65
C ALA A 135 -1.39 -19.40 -10.88
N GLY A 136 -1.17 -18.15 -11.28
CA GLY A 136 -2.21 -17.16 -11.55
C GLY A 136 -2.95 -16.64 -10.31
N SER A 137 -2.70 -17.20 -9.13
CA SER A 137 -3.35 -16.79 -7.88
C SER A 137 -2.45 -17.05 -6.66
N VAL A 138 -2.69 -16.27 -5.60
CA VAL A 138 -2.14 -16.53 -4.25
C VAL A 138 -3.27 -17.10 -3.40
N GLN A 139 -3.05 -18.27 -2.83
CA GLN A 139 -4.00 -18.92 -1.95
C GLN A 139 -3.58 -18.75 -0.50
N VAL A 140 -4.56 -18.45 0.36
CA VAL A 140 -4.37 -18.27 1.80
C VAL A 140 -5.31 -19.21 2.52
N SER A 141 -4.76 -20.06 3.37
CA SER A 141 -5.52 -20.87 4.31
C SER A 141 -5.70 -20.10 5.61
N ARG A 142 -6.82 -20.32 6.30
CA ARG A 142 -7.10 -19.68 7.59
C ARG A 142 -7.88 -20.60 8.51
N SER A 143 -7.55 -20.57 9.79
CA SER A 143 -8.32 -21.20 10.86
C SER A 143 -9.06 -20.13 11.64
N CYS A 144 -10.33 -20.39 11.97
CA CYS A 144 -11.21 -19.49 12.72
C CYS A 144 -11.63 -20.11 14.06
#